data_AF-A0A4Q6DYZ1-F1
#
_entry.id   AF-A0A4Q6DYZ1-F1
#
_cell.length_a   1.000
_cell.length_b   1.000
_cell.length_c   1.000
_cell.angle_alpha   90.00
_cell.angle_beta   90.00
_cell.angle_gamma   90.00
#
_symmetry.space_group_name_H-M   'P 1'
#
loop_
_entity.id
_entity.type
_entity.pdbx_description
1 polymer ?
#
loop_
_entity_poly.entity_id
_entity_poly.type
_entity_poly.pdbx_seq_one_letter_code
_entity_poly.pdbx_strand_id
1 'polypeptide(L)'
;MLSQTPDQIVDRIMDLEDGSRIQILAPIVTARKGEHAKELEAARKSGYSKVRINNTTCDIFDDLPIDKNKKNNISIVIDRLLVKAENRGRIAKAVELSIKMAKGNVMVEAVNDGEAKLYTYSTGLSDPTTGMSLPNPEPRLFSFNSPVGACPACNGLGYLFEFDPDLIVNDPAL
;
A
#
# COMPACT_ATOMS: atom_id res chain seq x y z
N MET A 1 3.72 8.83 -7.68
CA MET A 1 4.27 7.64 -6.99
C MET A 1 5.76 7.61 -7.25
N LEU A 2 6.58 7.56 -6.20
CA LEU A 2 8.04 7.56 -6.30
C LEU A 2 8.55 6.37 -5.49
N SER A 3 9.21 5.44 -6.17
CA SER A 3 10.02 4.41 -5.51
C SER A 3 11.10 5.14 -4.72
N GLN A 4 11.21 4.81 -3.43
CA GLN A 4 12.17 5.41 -2.51
C GLN A 4 13.05 4.33 -1.94
N THR A 5 14.32 4.65 -1.71
CA THR A 5 15.20 3.75 -0.97
C THR A 5 14.79 3.72 0.51
N PRO A 6 15.09 2.64 1.25
CA PRO A 6 14.85 2.59 2.69
C PRO A 6 15.45 3.79 3.43
N ASP A 7 16.66 4.21 3.05
CA ASP A 7 17.33 5.38 3.63
C ASP A 7 16.57 6.68 3.36
N GLN A 8 16.04 6.89 2.14
CA GLN A 8 15.22 8.06 1.83
C GLN A 8 13.92 8.10 2.64
N ILE A 9 13.32 6.94 2.91
CA ILE A 9 12.14 6.84 3.77
C ILE A 9 12.50 7.25 5.20
N VAL A 10 13.64 6.77 5.71
CA VAL A 10 14.14 7.15 7.04
C VAL A 10 14.41 8.65 7.11
N ASP A 11 15.08 9.22 6.11
CA ASP A 11 15.35 10.67 6.06
C ASP A 11 14.05 11.49 6.11
N ARG A 12 13.04 11.11 5.33
CA ARG A 12 11.73 11.80 5.38
C ARG A 12 11.01 11.68 6.72
N ILE A 13 11.16 10.56 7.41
CA ILE A 13 10.60 10.40 8.76
C ILE A 13 11.38 11.28 9.75
N MET A 14 12.68 11.44 9.55
CA MET A 14 13.54 12.31 10.36
C MET A 14 13.31 13.81 10.10
N ASP A 15 12.81 14.17 8.91
CA ASP A 15 12.40 15.54 8.55
C ASP A 15 11.08 15.98 9.21
N LEU A 16 10.36 15.06 9.87
CA LEU A 16 9.21 15.42 10.71
C LEU A 16 9.68 16.23 11.93
N GLU A 17 8.75 16.95 12.57
CA GLU A 17 9.07 17.79 13.73
C GLU A 17 9.79 16.99 14.83
N ASP A 18 10.86 17.56 15.37
CA ASP A 18 11.62 16.92 16.44
C ASP A 18 10.73 16.76 17.69
N GLY A 19 10.74 15.56 18.27
CA GLY A 19 9.86 15.19 19.37
C GLY A 19 8.47 14.68 18.96
N SER A 20 8.15 14.61 17.67
CA SER A 20 6.92 13.98 17.18
C SER A 20 6.78 12.53 17.64
N ARG A 21 5.59 12.13 18.09
CA ARG A 21 5.30 10.72 18.37
C ARG A 21 4.91 10.01 17.09
N ILE A 22 5.70 9.03 16.67
CA ILE A 22 5.43 8.25 15.47
C ILE A 22 5.11 6.79 15.80
N GLN A 23 4.24 6.19 15.00
CA GLN A 23 4.00 4.75 14.96
C GLN A 23 4.32 4.24 13.55
N ILE A 24 5.22 3.26 13.47
CA ILE A 24 5.59 2.61 12.21
C ILE A 24 4.71 1.37 12.04
N LEU A 25 4.04 1.29 10.91
CA LEU A 25 2.98 0.35 10.60
C LEU A 25 3.32 -0.43 9.32
N ALA A 26 3.20 -1.75 9.35
CA ALA A 26 3.29 -2.63 8.18
C ALA A 26 1.88 -2.96 7.63
N PRO A 27 1.45 -2.39 6.49
CA PRO A 27 0.17 -2.73 5.87
C PRO A 27 0.21 -4.12 5.21
N ILE A 28 -0.18 -5.14 5.96
CA ILE A 28 -0.23 -6.53 5.47
C ILE A 28 -1.48 -6.79 4.62
N VAL A 29 -2.57 -6.07 4.86
CA VAL A 29 -3.82 -6.18 4.11
C VAL A 29 -4.33 -4.80 3.77
N THR A 30 -4.53 -4.54 2.48
CA THR A 30 -5.10 -3.28 1.98
C THR A 30 -6.33 -3.59 1.13
N ALA A 31 -7.48 -3.04 1.49
CA ALA A 31 -8.73 -3.07 0.73
C ALA A 31 -9.21 -4.48 0.29
N ARG A 32 -8.89 -5.53 1.06
CA ARG A 32 -9.27 -6.92 0.76
C ARG A 32 -10.40 -7.40 1.66
N LYS A 33 -11.36 -8.14 1.07
CA LYS A 33 -12.41 -8.84 1.79
C LYS A 33 -11.88 -10.12 2.44
N GLY A 34 -12.53 -10.58 3.51
CA GLY A 34 -12.17 -11.80 4.24
C GLY A 34 -11.72 -11.56 5.68
N GLU A 35 -11.48 -12.67 6.39
CA GLU A 35 -11.11 -12.69 7.81
C GLU A 35 -9.59 -12.57 8.03
N HIS A 36 -8.77 -12.83 7.01
CA HIS A 36 -7.30 -12.67 7.03
C HIS A 36 -6.61 -13.41 8.19
N ALA A 37 -7.16 -14.56 8.59
CA ALA A 37 -6.67 -15.34 9.74
C ALA A 37 -5.22 -15.80 9.57
N LYS A 38 -4.79 -16.12 8.34
CA LYS A 38 -3.42 -16.56 8.05
C LYS A 38 -2.41 -15.44 8.30
N GLU A 39 -2.71 -14.23 7.82
CA GLU A 39 -1.87 -13.05 8.02
C GLU A 39 -1.76 -12.67 9.50
N LEU A 40 -2.88 -12.75 10.23
CA LEU A 40 -2.92 -12.49 11.68
C LEU A 40 -2.16 -13.55 12.48
N GLU A 41 -2.31 -14.83 12.14
CA GLU A 41 -1.57 -15.91 12.80
C GLU A 41 -0.07 -15.79 12.56
N ALA A 42 0.36 -15.41 11.34
CA ALA A 42 1.76 -15.15 11.04
C ALA A 42 2.32 -13.97 11.87
N ALA A 43 1.52 -12.92 12.06
CA ALA A 43 1.87 -11.80 12.93
C ALA A 43 2.01 -12.22 14.40
N ARG A 44 1.08 -13.05 14.91
CA ARG A 44 1.14 -13.63 16.27
C ARG A 44 2.40 -14.47 16.47
N LYS A 45 2.72 -15.36 15.51
CA LYS A 45 3.94 -16.19 15.55
C LYS A 45 5.22 -15.37 15.52
N SER A 46 5.18 -14.20 14.90
CA SER A 46 6.31 -13.27 14.85
C SER A 46 6.44 -12.42 16.13
N GLY A 47 5.56 -12.60 17.12
CA GLY A 47 5.63 -11.94 18.43
C GLY A 47 5.02 -10.54 18.48
N TYR A 48 4.30 -10.10 17.45
CA TYR A 48 3.62 -8.81 17.47
C TYR A 48 2.35 -8.91 18.32
N SER A 49 2.11 -7.92 19.17
CA SER A 49 0.92 -7.85 20.03
C SER A 49 -0.13 -6.85 19.55
N LYS A 50 0.24 -5.86 18.73
CA LYS A 50 -0.69 -4.79 18.31
C LYS A 50 -0.88 -4.74 16.82
N VAL A 51 -2.15 -4.61 16.43
CA VAL A 51 -2.56 -4.41 15.04
C VAL A 51 -3.53 -3.25 14.93
N ARG A 52 -3.54 -2.60 13.78
CA ARG A 52 -4.48 -1.56 13.41
C ARG A 52 -5.40 -2.09 12.33
N ILE A 53 -6.70 -2.10 12.62
CA ILE A 53 -7.75 -2.58 11.73
C ILE A 53 -8.70 -1.42 11.44
N ASN A 54 -8.85 -1.03 10.16
CA ASN A 54 -9.79 0.01 9.72
C ASN A 54 -9.71 1.32 10.54
N ASN A 55 -8.49 1.70 10.97
CA ASN A 55 -8.14 2.83 11.84
C ASN A 55 -8.17 2.60 13.35
N THR A 56 -8.75 1.51 13.85
CA THR A 56 -8.76 1.16 15.27
C THR A 56 -7.54 0.32 15.62
N THR A 57 -6.80 0.71 16.67
CA THR A 57 -5.70 -0.12 17.19
C THR A 57 -6.23 -1.09 18.23
N CYS A 58 -5.99 -2.37 18.03
CA CYS A 58 -6.45 -3.48 18.88
C CYS A 58 -5.26 -4.36 19.28
N ASP A 59 -5.42 -5.09 20.38
CA ASP A 59 -4.53 -6.21 20.66
C ASP A 59 -4.85 -7.36 19.69
N ILE A 60 -3.82 -8.02 19.18
CA ILE A 60 -3.97 -9.13 18.24
C ILE A 60 -4.59 -10.37 18.90
N PHE A 61 -4.52 -10.49 20.23
CA PHE A 61 -5.04 -11.62 21.00
C PHE A 61 -6.50 -11.44 21.44
N ASP A 62 -7.02 -10.20 21.38
CA ASP A 62 -8.40 -9.87 21.67
C ASP A 62 -9.33 -10.13 20.47
N ASP A 63 -10.63 -9.88 20.66
CA ASP A 63 -11.61 -9.98 19.59
C ASP A 63 -11.40 -8.86 18.56
N LEU A 64 -11.19 -9.25 17.30
CA LEU A 64 -10.79 -8.33 16.23
C LEU A 64 -12.03 -7.88 15.44
N PRO A 65 -12.25 -6.56 15.26
CA PRO A 65 -13.42 -6.03 14.56
C PRO A 65 -13.29 -6.18 13.03
N ILE A 66 -13.28 -7.42 12.53
CA ILE A 66 -13.13 -7.74 11.11
C ILE A 66 -14.46 -8.22 10.54
N ASP A 67 -15.02 -7.46 9.59
CA ASP A 67 -16.19 -7.89 8.82
C ASP A 67 -15.74 -8.58 7.54
N LYS A 68 -15.96 -9.90 7.46
CA LYS A 68 -15.57 -10.72 6.30
C LYS A 68 -16.18 -10.28 4.97
N ASN A 69 -17.34 -9.62 5.00
CA ASN A 69 -18.07 -9.19 3.81
C ASN A 69 -17.58 -7.84 3.27
N LYS A 70 -16.86 -7.07 4.09
CA LYS A 70 -16.35 -5.73 3.76
C LYS A 70 -14.85 -5.77 3.48
N LYS A 71 -14.38 -4.73 2.79
CA LYS A 71 -12.94 -4.51 2.56
C LYS A 71 -12.33 -4.04 3.87
N ASN A 72 -11.31 -4.74 4.34
CA ASN A 72 -10.58 -4.39 5.56
C ASN A 72 -9.15 -3.96 5.25
N ASN A 73 -8.65 -3.03 6.06
CA ASN A 73 -7.25 -2.62 6.10
C ASN A 73 -6.65 -3.10 7.42
N ILE A 74 -5.59 -3.92 7.34
CA ILE A 74 -4.91 -4.47 8.52
C ILE A 74 -3.44 -4.08 8.42
N SER A 75 -2.96 -3.37 9.44
CA SER A 75 -1.56 -2.96 9.58
C SER A 75 -1.00 -3.44 10.91
N ILE A 76 0.19 -4.02 10.91
CA ILE A 76 0.86 -4.44 12.15
C ILE A 76 1.63 -3.25 12.71
N VAL A 77 1.53 -3.01 14.02
CA VAL A 77 2.32 -1.98 14.70
C VAL A 77 3.70 -2.55 15.00
N ILE A 78 4.74 -2.03 14.36
CA ILE A 78 6.11 -2.54 14.51
C ILE A 78 6.82 -1.86 15.67
N ASP A 79 6.83 -0.53 15.67
CA ASP A 79 7.48 0.25 16.72
C ASP A 79 6.76 1.59 16.93
N ARG A 80 6.92 2.13 18.14
CA ARG A 80 6.40 3.43 18.55
C ARG A 80 7.54 4.24 19.14
N LEU A 81 7.89 5.33 18.47
CA LEU A 81 9.12 6.06 18.71
C LEU A 81 8.84 7.56 18.75
N LEU A 82 9.78 8.31 19.31
CA LEU A 82 9.85 9.76 19.13
C LEU A 82 10.81 10.05 17.98
N VAL A 83 10.46 10.97 17.10
CA VAL A 83 11.38 11.50 16.09
C VAL A 83 12.47 12.26 16.84
N LYS A 84 13.66 11.66 16.91
CA LYS A 84 14.88 12.20 17.52
C LYS A 84 16.08 11.59 16.81
N ALA A 85 17.18 12.35 16.70
CA ALA A 85 18.42 11.87 16.05
C ALA A 85 18.92 10.53 16.62
N GLU A 86 18.83 10.36 17.94
CA GLU A 86 19.22 9.14 18.66
C GLU A 86 18.42 7.89 18.23
N ASN A 87 17.16 8.09 17.82
CA ASN A 87 16.26 7.00 17.41
C ASN A 87 16.40 6.64 15.93
N ARG A 88 17.22 7.34 15.14
CA ARG A 88 17.39 7.08 13.69
C ARG A 88 17.68 5.61 13.39
N GLY A 89 18.57 4.98 14.17
CA GLY A 89 18.90 3.56 13.98
C GLY A 89 17.74 2.59 14.28
N ARG A 90 16.85 2.95 15.22
CA ARG A 90 15.64 2.17 15.50
C ARG A 90 14.59 2.37 14.42
N ILE A 91 14.41 3.60 13.95
CA ILE A 91 13.51 3.94 12.85
C ILE A 91 13.91 3.17 11.60
N ALA A 92 15.19 3.14 11.24
CA ALA A 92 15.70 2.38 10.10
C ALA A 92 15.34 0.89 10.19
N LYS A 93 15.62 0.25 11.33
CA LYS A 93 15.26 -1.17 11.56
C LYS A 93 13.76 -1.42 11.46
N ALA A 94 12.95 -0.54 12.02
CA ALA A 94 11.49 -0.67 11.96
C ALA A 94 10.95 -0.49 10.53
N VAL A 95 11.51 0.45 9.76
CA VAL A 95 11.20 0.65 8.33
C VAL A 95 11.57 -0.58 7.52
N GLU A 96 12.77 -1.15 7.71
CA GLU A 96 13.20 -2.38 7.03
C GLU A 96 12.29 -3.57 7.34
N LEU A 97 11.91 -3.76 8.60
CA LEU A 97 10.95 -4.78 9.01
C LEU A 97 9.59 -4.58 8.33
N SER A 98 9.12 -3.33 8.25
CA SER A 98 7.87 -3.00 7.58
C SER A 98 7.90 -3.37 6.11
N ILE A 99 8.96 -2.94 5.41
CA ILE A 99 9.19 -3.24 3.98
C ILE A 99 9.17 -4.74 3.76
N LYS A 100 9.86 -5.52 4.60
CA LYS A 100 9.92 -6.98 4.48
C LYS A 100 8.55 -7.65 4.68
N MET A 101 7.75 -7.17 5.64
CA MET A 101 6.43 -7.75 5.96
C MET A 101 5.32 -7.33 4.99
N ALA A 102 5.34 -6.08 4.54
CA ALA A 102 4.30 -5.47 3.71
C ALA A 102 4.70 -5.31 2.24
N LYS A 103 5.61 -6.16 1.75
CA LYS A 103 6.06 -6.23 0.35
C LYS A 103 6.49 -4.88 -0.21
N GLY A 104 7.27 -4.14 0.57
CA GLY A 104 7.83 -2.86 0.16
C GLY A 104 7.07 -1.62 0.62
N ASN A 105 5.95 -1.78 1.33
CA ASN A 105 5.15 -0.66 1.83
C ASN A 105 5.40 -0.37 3.31
N VAL A 106 5.31 0.90 3.68
CA VAL A 106 5.45 1.38 5.06
C VAL A 106 4.43 2.48 5.31
N MET A 107 3.70 2.39 6.41
CA MET A 107 2.83 3.45 6.90
C MET A 107 3.43 4.05 8.16
N VAL A 108 3.40 5.37 8.29
CA VAL A 108 3.90 6.09 9.47
C VAL A 108 2.80 7.03 9.93
N GLU A 109 2.29 6.79 11.13
CA GLU A 109 1.37 7.72 11.78
C GLU A 109 2.16 8.63 12.70
N ALA A 110 2.16 9.93 12.44
CA ALA A 110 2.72 10.94 13.31
C ALA A 110 1.60 11.65 14.07
N VAL A 111 1.75 11.77 15.39
CA VAL A 111 0.82 12.48 16.25
C VAL A 111 1.52 13.71 16.81
N ASN A 112 1.13 14.90 16.31
CA ASN A 112 1.58 16.20 16.80
C ASN A 112 0.36 16.99 17.28
N ASP A 113 0.44 17.53 18.49
CA ASP A 113 -0.57 18.45 19.06
C ASP A 113 -2.03 17.97 18.96
N GLY A 114 -2.23 16.64 19.04
CA GLY A 114 -3.56 16.01 18.99
C GLY A 114 -4.06 15.68 17.59
N GLU A 115 -3.37 16.13 16.53
CA GLU A 115 -3.65 15.74 15.15
C GLU A 115 -2.79 14.52 14.73
N ALA A 116 -3.45 13.46 14.29
CA ALA A 116 -2.80 12.29 13.71
C ALA A 116 -2.71 12.44 12.18
N LYS A 117 -1.49 12.56 11.64
CA LYS A 117 -1.21 12.56 10.21
C LYS A 117 -0.63 11.22 9.80
N LEU A 118 -1.16 10.66 8.72
CA LEU A 118 -0.74 9.37 8.18
C LEU A 118 0.07 9.60 6.91
N TYR A 119 1.34 9.19 6.96
CA TYR A 119 2.24 9.18 5.83
C TYR A 119 2.39 7.77 5.31
N THR A 120 2.48 7.63 3.99
CA THR A 120 2.70 6.32 3.39
C THR A 120 3.84 6.35 2.40
N TYR A 121 4.72 5.37 2.54
CA TYR A 121 5.92 5.22 1.76
C TYR A 121 5.91 3.86 1.07
N SER A 122 6.50 3.80 -0.12
CA SER A 122 6.69 2.55 -0.85
C SER A 122 8.08 2.52 -1.47
N THR A 123 8.74 1.38 -1.35
CA THR A 123 9.97 1.06 -2.07
C THR A 123 9.67 0.56 -3.49
N GLY A 124 8.46 0.03 -3.73
CA GLY A 124 7.98 -0.32 -5.05
C GLY A 124 7.15 0.80 -5.68
N LEU A 125 6.75 0.62 -6.94
CA LEU A 125 5.73 1.46 -7.56
C LEU A 125 4.32 0.99 -7.14
N SER A 126 4.10 0.86 -5.83
CA SER A 126 2.81 0.43 -5.29
C SER A 126 2.09 1.57 -4.60
N ASP A 127 0.80 1.70 -4.90
CA ASP A 127 -0.14 2.52 -4.16
C ASP A 127 -0.57 1.76 -2.89
N PRO A 128 -0.20 2.27 -1.71
CA PRO A 128 -0.53 1.63 -0.45
C PRO A 128 -1.98 1.90 -0.01
N THR A 129 -2.69 2.83 -0.64
CA THR A 129 -4.11 3.14 -0.34
C THR A 129 -5.07 2.27 -1.16
N THR A 130 -4.78 2.10 -2.45
CA THR A 130 -5.59 1.27 -3.35
C THR A 130 -5.09 -0.17 -3.46
N GLY A 131 -3.83 -0.43 -3.06
CA GLY A 131 -3.16 -1.72 -3.22
C GLY A 131 -2.70 -1.99 -4.65
N MET A 132 -2.83 -1.03 -5.57
CA MET A 132 -2.37 -1.17 -6.94
C MET A 132 -0.84 -1.17 -6.99
N SER A 133 -0.25 -2.17 -7.61
CA SER A 133 1.20 -2.24 -7.83
C SER A 133 1.49 -2.12 -9.31
N LEU A 134 2.34 -1.17 -9.68
CA LEU A 134 2.89 -1.08 -11.02
C LEU A 134 4.17 -1.91 -11.09
N PRO A 135 4.40 -2.62 -12.20
CA PRO A 135 5.69 -3.25 -12.45
C PRO A 135 6.79 -2.19 -12.57
N ASN A 136 8.05 -2.60 -12.35
CA ASN A 136 9.18 -1.71 -12.57
C ASN A 136 9.19 -1.19 -14.01
N PRO A 137 9.53 0.09 -14.23
CA PRO A 137 9.44 0.70 -15.55
C PRO A 137 10.57 0.14 -16.42
N GLU A 138 10.21 -0.71 -17.36
CA GLU A 138 11.10 -1.29 -18.37
C GLU A 138 10.69 -0.80 -19.76
N PRO A 139 11.62 -0.60 -20.71
CA PRO A 139 11.28 -0.09 -22.04
C PRO A 139 10.17 -0.87 -22.76
N ARG A 140 10.04 -2.18 -22.48
CA ARG A 140 9.03 -3.07 -23.10
C ARG A 140 7.62 -2.83 -22.59
N LEU A 141 7.44 -2.26 -21.39
CA LEU A 141 6.12 -1.86 -20.86
C LEU A 141 5.54 -0.66 -21.61
N PHE A 142 6.40 0.15 -22.23
CA PHE A 142 6.01 1.33 -23.00
C PHE A 142 5.97 1.06 -24.51
N SER A 143 6.22 -0.18 -24.94
CA SER A 143 6.17 -0.57 -26.35
C SER A 143 4.82 -1.22 -26.65
N PHE A 144 4.03 -0.57 -27.52
CA PHE A 144 2.79 -1.16 -28.04
C PHE A 144 3.05 -2.38 -28.95
N ASN A 145 4.29 -2.55 -29.44
CA ASN A 145 4.71 -3.73 -30.19
C ASN A 145 5.10 -4.92 -29.29
N SER A 146 5.14 -4.71 -27.97
CA SER A 146 5.42 -5.76 -26.99
C SER A 146 4.10 -6.25 -26.38
N PRO A 147 3.86 -7.57 -26.28
CA PRO A 147 2.67 -8.11 -25.61
C PRO A 147 2.49 -7.59 -24.17
N VAL A 148 3.59 -7.20 -23.52
CA VAL A 148 3.60 -6.70 -22.13
C VAL A 148 3.17 -5.23 -22.03
N GLY A 149 3.40 -4.43 -23.09
CA GLY A 149 3.03 -3.01 -23.15
C GLY A 149 1.80 -2.72 -24.01
N ALA A 150 1.34 -3.71 -24.79
CA ALA A 150 0.18 -3.62 -25.64
C ALA A 150 -1.12 -3.60 -24.82
N CYS A 151 -2.06 -2.74 -25.21
CA CYS A 151 -3.41 -2.77 -24.66
C CYS A 151 -4.07 -4.12 -25.00
N PRO A 152 -4.62 -4.88 -24.04
CA PRO A 152 -5.19 -6.21 -24.29
C PRO A 152 -6.48 -6.18 -25.12
N ALA A 153 -7.17 -5.03 -25.19
CA ALA A 153 -8.38 -4.89 -25.98
C ALA A 153 -8.07 -4.82 -27.48
N CYS A 154 -7.09 -3.99 -27.86
CA CYS A 154 -6.73 -3.75 -29.27
C CYS A 154 -5.39 -4.36 -29.68
N ASN A 155 -4.73 -5.13 -28.81
CA ASN A 155 -3.40 -5.70 -29.00
C ASN A 155 -2.34 -4.68 -29.47
N GLY A 156 -2.42 -3.45 -28.96
CA GLY A 156 -1.48 -2.38 -29.31
C GLY A 156 -1.73 -1.70 -30.66
N LEU A 157 -2.82 -2.02 -31.36
CA LEU A 157 -3.19 -1.37 -32.63
C LEU A 157 -3.72 0.05 -32.45
N GLY A 158 -4.32 0.35 -31.29
CA GLY A 158 -4.91 1.67 -30.99
C GLY A 158 -6.30 1.90 -31.57
N TYR A 159 -6.87 0.92 -32.27
CA TYR A 159 -8.24 0.94 -32.79
C TYR A 159 -8.87 -0.45 -32.71
N LEU A 160 -10.20 -0.49 -32.71
CA LEU A 160 -11.02 -1.71 -32.75
C LEU A 160 -11.89 -1.66 -34.00
N PHE A 161 -12.11 -2.80 -34.64
CA PHE A 161 -13.09 -2.92 -35.71
C PHE A 161 -14.43 -3.27 -35.08
N GLU A 162 -15.31 -2.29 -35.04
CA GLU A 162 -16.70 -2.45 -34.64
C GLU A 162 -17.60 -2.16 -35.83
N PHE A 163 -18.80 -2.74 -35.82
CA PHE A 163 -19.79 -2.44 -36.84
C PHE A 163 -20.37 -1.07 -36.59
N ASP A 164 -20.37 -0.25 -37.63
CA ASP A 164 -21.06 1.04 -37.61
C ASP A 164 -22.57 0.79 -37.80
N PRO A 165 -23.42 1.04 -36.80
CA PRO A 165 -24.86 0.82 -36.91
C PRO A 165 -25.50 1.63 -38.05
N ASP A 166 -24.94 2.80 -38.38
CA ASP A 166 -25.45 3.67 -39.44
C ASP A 166 -25.14 3.09 -40.84
N LEU A 167 -24.12 2.24 -40.98
CA LEU A 167 -23.84 1.49 -42.21
C LEU A 167 -24.62 0.16 -42.29
N ILE A 168 -25.22 -0.29 -41.19
CA ILE A 168 -26.04 -1.51 -41.14
C ILE A 168 -27.50 -1.19 -41.45
N VAL A 169 -28.03 -0.09 -40.92
CA VAL A 169 -29.43 0.33 -41.12
C VAL A 169 -29.45 1.65 -41.88
N ASN A 170 -29.62 1.57 -43.20
CA ASN A 170 -29.69 2.73 -44.08
C ASN A 170 -31.01 3.52 -44.01
N ASP A 171 -31.96 3.11 -43.15
CA ASP A 171 -33.27 3.76 -43.00
C ASP A 171 -33.44 4.36 -41.60
N PRO A 172 -33.44 5.70 -41.45
CA PRO A 172 -33.60 6.37 -40.16
C PRO A 172 -35.03 6.33 -39.59
N ALA A 173 -35.99 5.66 -40.26
CA ALA A 173 -37.40 5.62 -39.87
C ALA A 173 -37.91 4.25 -39.37
N LEU A 174 -37.02 3.28 -39.13
CA LEU A 174 -37.35 1.96 -38.58
C LEU A 174 -37.33 1.92 -37.04
#